data_AF-A0A945GKS7-F1
#
_entry.id   AF-A0A945GKS7-F1
#
_cell.length_a   1.000
_cell.length_b   1.000
_cell.length_c   1.000
_cell.angle_alpha   90.00
_cell.angle_beta   90.00
_cell.angle_gamma   90.00
#
_symmetry.space_group_name_H-M   'P 1'
#
loop_
_entity.id
_entity.type
_entity.pdbx_description
1 polymer ?
#
loop_
_entity_poly.entity_id
_entity_poly.type
_entity_poly.pdbx_seq_one_letter_code
_entity_poly.pdbx_strand_id
1 'polypeptide(L)'
;MSAAIQIDRARAAAAALRKRYHPATGQWDDCWWQSANALDAIIDYMTIAGSEEYLDVISNTFTQAQLQATDFLNKYYDDEGWWGIAWLKAFDLIGDQKYLDVARRIFADMTTGWDDCWGGGVWWTKERSYKNAIPNELFLVLAARLHQRVEGPEKDSYLEWAQNEWDWFRNTGMINGENLVNDGLDKEGKNNGGITWTYNQGVILGGLADLHRATGDTACLQQAERIADAAISQLCYPNGVLCEPGEQEGACDGDQEI
;
A
#
# COMPACT_ATOMS: atom_id res chain seq x y z
N MET A 1 -2.59 20.35 -20.81
CA MET A 1 -1.37 20.69 -20.05
C MET A 1 -0.25 19.84 -20.62
N SER A 2 0.95 20.37 -20.88
CA SER A 2 2.04 19.56 -21.45
C SER A 2 2.72 18.70 -20.38
N ALA A 3 3.33 17.58 -20.78
CA ALA A 3 4.08 16.70 -19.89
C ALA A 3 5.19 17.45 -19.11
N ALA A 4 5.85 18.42 -19.77
CA ALA A 4 6.86 19.25 -19.13
C ALA A 4 6.31 20.06 -17.94
N ILE A 5 5.11 20.64 -18.07
CA ILE A 5 4.46 21.38 -16.97
C ILE A 5 4.10 20.44 -15.81
N GLN A 6 3.70 19.21 -16.10
CA GLN A 6 3.39 18.21 -15.06
C GLN A 6 4.65 17.80 -14.30
N ILE A 7 5.77 17.58 -14.99
CA ILE A 7 7.06 17.25 -14.36
C ILE A 7 7.55 18.41 -13.48
N ASP A 8 7.44 19.67 -13.93
CA ASP A 8 7.85 20.82 -13.11
C ASP A 8 7.00 20.96 -11.84
N ARG A 9 5.69 20.66 -11.93
CA ARG A 9 4.80 20.61 -10.75
C ARG A 9 5.18 19.47 -9.81
N ALA A 10 5.46 18.28 -10.35
CA ALA A 10 5.91 17.14 -9.55
C ALA A 10 7.24 17.43 -8.84
N ARG A 11 8.20 18.06 -9.52
CA ARG A 11 9.46 18.53 -8.91
C ARG A 11 9.19 19.50 -7.76
N ALA A 12 8.32 20.48 -7.95
CA ALA A 12 7.97 21.44 -6.90
C ALA A 12 7.30 20.77 -5.69
N ALA A 13 6.42 19.78 -5.93
CA ALA A 13 5.77 19.00 -4.88
C ALA A 13 6.78 18.13 -4.11
N ALA A 14 7.66 17.41 -4.82
CA ALA A 14 8.73 16.61 -4.21
C ALA A 14 9.68 17.48 -3.36
N ALA A 15 10.05 18.67 -3.84
CA ALA A 15 10.84 19.62 -3.08
C ALA A 15 10.11 20.16 -1.83
N ALA A 16 8.79 20.32 -1.89
CA ALA A 16 7.99 20.69 -0.72
C ALA A 16 7.93 19.55 0.30
N LEU A 17 7.69 18.31 -0.14
CA LEU A 17 7.69 17.13 0.70
C LEU A 17 9.06 16.90 1.36
N ARG A 18 10.16 17.11 0.62
CA ARG A 18 11.54 16.99 1.14
C ARG A 18 11.84 17.92 2.33
N LYS A 19 11.13 19.04 2.47
CA LYS A 19 11.32 19.98 3.61
C LYS A 19 10.85 19.40 4.94
N ARG A 20 9.95 18.42 4.90
CA ARG A 20 9.41 17.72 6.08
C ARG A 20 10.27 16.51 6.49
N TYR A 21 11.27 16.16 5.68
CA TYR A 21 12.18 15.05 5.96
C TYR A 21 13.23 15.40 7.01
N HIS A 22 13.35 14.55 8.03
CA HIS A 22 14.32 14.63 9.11
C HIS A 22 15.48 13.63 8.86
N PRO A 23 16.68 14.10 8.45
CA PRO A 23 17.79 13.21 8.12
C PRO A 23 18.28 12.36 9.30
N ALA A 24 18.09 12.81 10.53
CA ALA A 24 18.53 12.10 11.73
C ALA A 24 17.71 10.83 12.01
N THR A 25 16.42 10.82 11.67
CA THR A 25 15.51 9.68 11.87
C THR A 25 15.23 8.92 10.58
N GLY A 26 15.50 9.55 9.43
CA GLY A 26 15.16 9.01 8.12
C GLY A 26 13.66 9.05 7.83
N GLN A 27 12.91 9.93 8.50
CA GLN A 27 11.45 9.97 8.46
C GLN A 27 10.94 11.37 8.10
N TRP A 28 9.70 11.45 7.61
CA TRP A 28 8.94 12.68 7.44
C TRP A 28 8.15 12.98 8.70
N ASP A 29 8.38 14.15 9.28
CA ASP A 29 7.75 14.61 10.54
C ASP A 29 7.82 13.62 11.70
N ASP A 30 8.81 12.71 11.68
CA ASP A 30 8.98 11.60 12.63
C ASP A 30 7.76 10.65 12.72
N CYS A 31 6.97 10.58 11.65
CA CYS A 31 5.86 9.65 11.50
C CYS A 31 6.33 8.35 10.82
N TRP A 32 5.85 7.19 11.28
CA TRP A 32 6.41 5.90 10.86
C TRP A 32 5.92 5.45 9.48
N TRP A 33 4.67 5.00 9.37
CA TRP A 33 4.15 4.43 8.13
C TRP A 33 3.83 5.52 7.08
N GLN A 34 3.48 6.74 7.52
CA GLN A 34 3.45 7.97 6.71
C GLN A 34 4.74 8.14 5.91
N SER A 35 5.90 7.87 6.53
CA SER A 35 7.21 8.04 5.88
C SER A 35 7.41 7.07 4.73
N ALA A 36 6.80 5.87 4.78
CA ALA A 36 6.82 4.94 3.67
C ALA A 36 6.07 5.51 2.46
N ASN A 37 4.90 6.11 2.67
CA ASN A 37 4.12 6.78 1.63
C ASN A 37 4.80 8.04 1.08
N ALA A 38 5.43 8.84 1.95
CA ALA A 38 6.23 9.99 1.51
C ALA A 38 7.43 9.56 0.67
N LEU A 39 8.13 8.49 1.08
CA LEU A 39 9.22 7.89 0.33
C LEU A 39 8.73 7.34 -1.01
N ASP A 40 7.57 6.67 -1.02
CA ASP A 40 6.92 6.13 -2.21
C ASP A 40 6.67 7.21 -3.26
N ALA A 41 6.07 8.33 -2.85
CA ALA A 41 5.81 9.48 -3.72
C ALA A 41 7.10 10.12 -4.28
N ILE A 42 8.18 10.16 -3.47
CA ILE A 42 9.49 10.65 -3.91
C ILE A 42 10.09 9.71 -4.97
N ILE A 43 9.98 8.40 -4.78
CA ILE A 43 10.46 7.39 -5.74
C ILE A 43 9.65 7.46 -7.05
N ASP A 44 8.33 7.61 -6.98
CA ASP A 44 7.48 7.76 -8.16
C ASP A 44 7.82 9.01 -8.96
N TYR A 45 8.04 10.16 -8.28
CA TYR A 45 8.54 11.36 -8.93
C TYR A 45 9.85 11.09 -9.68
N MET A 46 10.84 10.49 -9.02
CA MET A 46 12.14 10.20 -9.63
C MET A 46 12.03 9.28 -10.83
N THR A 47 11.21 8.24 -10.72
CA THR A 47 10.93 7.28 -11.80
C THR A 47 10.30 7.98 -13.01
N ILE A 48 9.24 8.77 -12.81
CA ILE A 48 8.51 9.45 -13.89
C ILE A 48 9.34 10.55 -14.54
N ALA A 49 10.09 11.31 -13.73
CA ALA A 49 10.89 12.44 -14.21
C ALA A 49 12.27 12.02 -14.76
N GLY A 50 12.69 10.76 -14.56
CA GLY A 50 14.06 10.32 -14.83
C GLY A 50 15.08 11.08 -13.98
N SER A 51 14.74 11.37 -12.72
CA SER A 51 15.54 12.18 -11.80
C SER A 51 16.24 11.30 -10.77
N GLU A 52 17.45 11.68 -10.37
CA GLU A 52 18.24 11.04 -9.31
C GLU A 52 18.39 11.96 -8.08
N GLU A 53 17.61 13.04 -8.02
CA GLU A 53 17.79 14.15 -7.05
C GLU A 53 17.71 13.72 -5.58
N TYR A 54 16.97 12.65 -5.26
CA TYR A 54 16.71 12.21 -3.89
C TYR A 54 17.19 10.79 -3.59
N LEU A 55 18.19 10.28 -4.32
CA LEU A 55 18.80 8.97 -4.02
C LEU A 55 19.44 8.92 -2.61
N ASP A 56 19.93 10.07 -2.12
CA ASP A 56 20.45 10.21 -0.75
C ASP A 56 19.35 10.00 0.29
N VAL A 57 18.13 10.49 0.02
CA VAL A 57 16.96 10.33 0.89
C VAL A 57 16.59 8.86 1.01
N ILE A 58 16.56 8.11 -0.11
CA ILE A 58 16.28 6.66 -0.08
C ILE A 58 17.33 5.94 0.78
N SER A 59 18.61 6.18 0.50
CA SER A 59 19.72 5.51 1.19
C SER A 59 19.80 5.86 2.68
N ASN A 60 19.55 7.12 3.03
CA ASN A 60 19.53 7.58 4.41
C ASN A 60 18.33 7.02 5.16
N THR A 61 17.14 7.01 4.56
CA THR A 61 15.93 6.42 5.14
C THR A 61 16.14 4.94 5.45
N PHE A 62 16.68 4.19 4.49
CA PHE A 62 17.01 2.77 4.67
C PHE A 62 17.94 2.53 5.88
N THR A 63 18.85 3.46 6.14
CA THR A 63 19.82 3.33 7.24
C THR A 63 19.25 3.77 8.57
N GLN A 64 18.66 4.97 8.63
CA GLN A 64 18.28 5.63 9.89
C GLN A 64 16.97 5.09 10.46
N ALA A 65 15.95 4.85 9.62
CA ALA A 65 14.66 4.35 10.10
C ALA A 65 14.78 2.93 10.70
N GLN A 66 15.70 2.11 10.19
CA GLN A 66 16.00 0.80 10.77
C GLN A 66 16.57 0.86 12.20
N LEU A 67 17.12 2.00 12.64
CA LEU A 67 17.57 2.16 14.02
C LEU A 67 16.39 2.20 15.01
N GLN A 68 15.21 2.59 14.53
CA GLN A 68 13.97 2.57 15.31
C GLN A 68 13.28 1.20 15.22
N ALA A 69 13.20 0.62 14.02
CA ALA A 69 12.62 -0.70 13.80
C ALA A 69 13.44 -1.48 12.76
N THR A 70 14.24 -2.43 13.24
CA THR A 70 15.06 -3.30 12.39
C THR A 70 14.19 -3.97 11.32
N ASP A 71 14.68 -3.97 10.07
CA ASP A 71 13.97 -4.51 8.90
C ASP A 71 12.57 -3.91 8.67
N PHE A 72 12.29 -2.75 9.26
CA PHE A 72 11.00 -2.06 9.21
C PHE A 72 9.83 -2.85 9.82
N LEU A 73 10.16 -3.87 10.63
CA LEU A 73 9.18 -4.72 11.29
C LEU A 73 8.73 -4.09 12.61
N ASN A 74 7.42 -4.00 12.83
CA ASN A 74 6.87 -3.46 14.07
C ASN A 74 5.71 -4.34 14.57
N LYS A 75 4.69 -3.80 15.22
CA LYS A 75 3.54 -4.58 15.73
C LYS A 75 2.30 -4.55 14.82
N TYR A 76 2.33 -3.76 13.76
CA TYR A 76 1.26 -3.45 12.82
C TYR A 76 1.64 -3.96 11.43
N TYR A 77 0.87 -4.88 10.86
CA TYR A 77 1.22 -5.50 9.58
C TYR A 77 0.97 -4.57 8.39
N ASP A 78 0.08 -3.60 8.53
CA ASP A 78 -0.13 -2.53 7.54
C ASP A 78 1.05 -1.57 7.48
N ASP A 79 1.59 -1.12 8.63
CA ASP A 79 2.82 -0.32 8.68
C ASP A 79 3.96 -1.02 7.91
N GLU A 80 4.12 -2.32 8.13
CA GLU A 80 5.09 -3.17 7.45
C GLU A 80 4.82 -3.23 5.94
N GLY A 81 3.57 -3.45 5.53
CA GLY A 81 3.15 -3.51 4.13
C GLY A 81 3.47 -2.24 3.33
N TRP A 82 3.25 -1.05 3.93
CA TRP A 82 3.61 0.23 3.32
C TRP A 82 5.11 0.33 3.02
N TRP A 83 5.95 -0.04 3.99
CA TRP A 83 7.40 -0.08 3.79
C TRP A 83 7.81 -1.10 2.73
N GLY A 84 7.19 -2.28 2.72
CA GLY A 84 7.47 -3.33 1.74
C GLY A 84 7.26 -2.85 0.30
N ILE A 85 6.17 -2.13 0.05
CA ILE A 85 5.87 -1.54 -1.26
C ILE A 85 6.89 -0.47 -1.65
N ALA A 86 7.21 0.45 -0.73
CA ALA A 86 8.20 1.51 -0.98
C ALA A 86 9.59 0.93 -1.31
N TRP A 87 10.00 -0.13 -0.61
CA TRP A 87 11.28 -0.80 -0.86
C TRP A 87 11.32 -1.56 -2.19
N LEU A 88 10.20 -2.15 -2.64
CA LEU A 88 10.16 -2.72 -3.99
C LEU A 88 10.37 -1.66 -5.07
N LYS A 89 9.74 -0.49 -4.93
CA LYS A 89 9.95 0.60 -5.89
C LYS A 89 11.36 1.17 -5.82
N ALA A 90 11.97 1.24 -4.64
CA ALA A 90 13.39 1.60 -4.50
C ALA A 90 14.30 0.58 -5.22
N PHE A 91 13.98 -0.72 -5.13
CA PHE A 91 14.67 -1.75 -5.90
C PHE A 91 14.51 -1.54 -7.41
N ASP A 92 13.30 -1.25 -7.90
CA ASP A 92 13.07 -1.01 -9.32
C ASP A 92 13.83 0.20 -9.87
N LEU A 93 13.92 1.27 -9.07
CA LEU A 93 14.60 2.50 -9.46
C LEU A 93 16.14 2.35 -9.44
N ILE A 94 16.69 1.71 -8.41
CA ILE A 94 18.14 1.71 -8.13
C ILE A 94 18.82 0.40 -8.56
N GLY A 95 18.11 -0.72 -8.50
CA GLY A 95 18.65 -2.07 -8.75
C GLY A 95 19.49 -2.64 -7.61
N ASP A 96 19.51 -2.00 -6.43
CA ASP A 96 20.25 -2.51 -5.25
C ASP A 96 19.43 -3.60 -4.53
N GLN A 97 19.97 -4.81 -4.51
CA GLN A 97 19.33 -6.02 -3.99
C GLN A 97 18.88 -5.89 -2.53
N LYS A 98 19.53 -5.04 -1.72
CA LYS A 98 19.17 -4.88 -0.30
C LYS A 98 17.71 -4.43 -0.09
N TYR A 99 17.15 -3.66 -1.04
CA TYR A 99 15.77 -3.17 -0.95
C TYR A 99 14.77 -4.30 -1.21
N LEU A 100 15.02 -5.13 -2.24
CA LEU A 100 14.23 -6.33 -2.50
C LEU A 100 14.32 -7.32 -1.33
N ASP A 101 15.50 -7.48 -0.74
CA ASP A 101 15.69 -8.39 0.39
C ASP A 101 14.92 -7.94 1.65
N VAL A 102 14.81 -6.63 1.90
CA VAL A 102 13.95 -6.11 2.98
C VAL A 102 12.48 -6.33 2.66
N ALA A 103 12.03 -6.05 1.43
CA ALA A 103 10.64 -6.31 1.03
C ALA A 103 10.25 -7.79 1.18
N ARG A 104 11.17 -8.73 0.87
CA ARG A 104 10.99 -10.16 1.14
C ARG A 104 10.84 -10.47 2.62
N ARG A 105 11.65 -9.85 3.49
CA ARG A 105 11.57 -10.05 4.95
C ARG A 105 10.27 -9.50 5.54
N ILE A 106 9.86 -8.32 5.10
CA ILE A 106 8.56 -7.72 5.43
C ILE A 106 7.43 -8.66 5.06
N PHE A 107 7.39 -9.14 3.80
CA PHE A 107 6.36 -10.06 3.38
C PHE A 107 6.37 -11.35 4.20
N ALA A 108 7.56 -11.91 4.49
CA ALA A 108 7.68 -13.08 5.34
C ALA A 108 7.10 -12.82 6.75
N ASP A 109 7.32 -11.65 7.35
CA ASP A 109 6.70 -11.31 8.64
C ASP A 109 5.19 -11.18 8.52
N MET A 110 4.67 -10.51 7.48
CA MET A 110 3.23 -10.40 7.23
C MET A 110 2.54 -11.77 7.09
N THR A 111 3.20 -12.79 6.52
CA THR A 111 2.62 -14.16 6.46
C THR A 111 2.38 -14.75 7.85
N THR A 112 3.09 -14.29 8.89
CA THR A 112 2.85 -14.70 10.29
C THR A 112 1.55 -14.12 10.86
N GLY A 113 1.02 -13.07 10.23
CA GLY A 113 -0.29 -12.50 10.53
C GLY A 113 -1.44 -13.24 9.85
N TRP A 114 -1.16 -14.12 8.89
CA TRP A 114 -2.18 -14.95 8.25
C TRP A 114 -2.54 -16.17 9.11
N ASP A 115 -3.83 -16.48 9.24
CA ASP A 115 -4.31 -17.76 9.78
C ASP A 115 -5.70 -18.14 9.24
N ASP A 116 -6.16 -19.36 9.56
CA ASP A 116 -7.43 -19.91 9.09
C ASP A 116 -8.68 -19.31 9.77
N CYS A 117 -8.51 -18.35 10.70
CA CYS A 117 -9.65 -17.68 11.32
C CYS A 117 -10.45 -16.94 10.26
N TRP A 118 -11.73 -17.28 10.14
CA TRP A 118 -12.62 -16.79 9.06
C TRP A 118 -12.12 -17.12 7.65
N GLY A 119 -11.44 -18.25 7.50
CA GLY A 119 -11.04 -18.80 6.21
C GLY A 119 -9.76 -18.21 5.62
N GLY A 120 -9.03 -17.37 6.35
CA GLY A 120 -7.81 -16.73 5.86
C GLY A 120 -7.66 -15.29 6.36
N GLY A 121 -6.74 -14.57 5.73
CA GLY A 121 -6.51 -13.14 5.95
C GLY A 121 -5.49 -12.86 7.05
N VAL A 122 -4.77 -11.76 6.85
CA VAL A 122 -3.78 -11.15 7.73
C VAL A 122 -4.51 -10.34 8.82
N TRP A 123 -4.14 -10.56 10.08
CA TRP A 123 -4.54 -9.70 11.19
C TRP A 123 -3.95 -8.29 11.05
N TRP A 124 -4.60 -7.29 11.63
CA TRP A 124 -4.07 -5.92 11.66
C TRP A 124 -2.76 -5.85 12.44
N THR A 125 -2.72 -6.52 13.59
CA THR A 125 -1.59 -6.47 14.52
C THR A 125 -1.15 -7.86 14.94
N LYS A 126 0.06 -7.94 15.49
CA LYS A 126 0.61 -9.17 16.10
C LYS A 126 -0.22 -9.66 17.30
N GLU A 127 -1.10 -8.83 17.86
CA GLU A 127 -2.03 -9.20 18.94
C GLU A 127 -3.29 -9.91 18.42
N ARG A 128 -3.55 -9.89 17.11
CA ARG A 128 -4.64 -10.64 16.44
C ARG A 128 -6.05 -10.32 16.97
N SER A 129 -6.36 -9.04 17.10
CA SER A 129 -7.65 -8.56 17.62
C SER A 129 -8.65 -8.13 16.53
N TYR A 130 -8.18 -7.83 15.33
CA TYR A 130 -8.98 -7.28 14.24
C TYR A 130 -8.40 -7.65 12.87
N LYS A 131 -9.24 -8.06 11.90
CA LYS A 131 -8.86 -8.18 10.48
C LYS A 131 -9.55 -7.05 9.72
N ASN A 132 -8.80 -5.99 9.43
CA ASN A 132 -9.21 -4.89 8.55
C ASN A 132 -8.73 -5.10 7.11
N ALA A 133 -9.29 -4.31 6.21
CA ALA A 133 -9.00 -4.36 4.78
C ALA A 133 -7.52 -4.04 4.49
N ILE A 134 -6.98 -2.95 5.06
CA ILE A 134 -5.68 -2.43 4.65
C ILE A 134 -4.48 -3.40 4.74
N PRO A 135 -4.21 -4.15 5.84
CA PRO A 135 -3.08 -5.08 5.85
C PRO A 135 -3.23 -6.19 4.79
N ASN A 136 -4.46 -6.59 4.48
CA ASN A 136 -4.78 -7.64 3.51
C ASN A 136 -4.60 -7.12 2.07
N GLU A 137 -5.03 -5.88 1.79
CA GLU A 137 -4.80 -5.23 0.50
C GLU A 137 -3.32 -5.00 0.23
N LEU A 138 -2.57 -4.55 1.23
CA LEU A 138 -1.11 -4.39 1.15
C LEU A 138 -0.42 -5.74 0.96
N PHE A 139 -0.88 -6.79 1.64
CA PHE A 139 -0.38 -8.15 1.47
C PHE A 139 -0.59 -8.65 0.04
N LEU A 140 -1.77 -8.44 -0.54
CA LEU A 140 -2.07 -8.76 -1.94
C LEU A 140 -1.12 -8.04 -2.90
N VAL A 141 -0.98 -6.71 -2.73
CA VAL A 141 -0.10 -5.88 -3.57
C VAL A 141 1.34 -6.35 -3.46
N LEU A 142 1.84 -6.58 -2.24
CA LEU A 142 3.23 -6.95 -2.01
C LEU A 142 3.52 -8.35 -2.56
N ALA A 143 2.62 -9.33 -2.36
CA ALA A 143 2.72 -10.67 -2.96
C ALA A 143 2.79 -10.59 -4.49
N ALA A 144 1.82 -9.91 -5.13
CA ALA A 144 1.73 -9.83 -6.58
C ALA A 144 2.93 -9.09 -7.20
N ARG A 145 3.49 -8.09 -6.51
CA ARG A 145 4.68 -7.35 -6.98
C ARG A 145 5.98 -8.10 -6.73
N LEU A 146 6.11 -8.84 -5.64
CA LEU A 146 7.26 -9.72 -5.41
C LEU A 146 7.32 -10.83 -6.46
N HIS A 147 6.18 -11.44 -6.81
CA HIS A 147 6.07 -12.39 -7.92
C HIS A 147 6.68 -11.85 -9.23
N GLN A 148 6.50 -10.56 -9.52
CA GLN A 148 7.03 -9.94 -10.75
C GLN A 148 8.55 -9.69 -10.70
N ARG A 149 9.19 -9.76 -9.53
CA ARG A 149 10.60 -9.36 -9.30
C ARG A 149 11.52 -10.49 -8.90
N VAL A 150 10.98 -11.70 -8.74
CA VAL A 150 11.75 -12.89 -8.35
C VAL A 150 11.58 -14.01 -9.37
N GLU A 151 12.44 -15.02 -9.27
CA GLU A 151 12.50 -16.17 -10.17
C GLU A 151 12.53 -17.49 -9.39
N GLY A 152 12.24 -18.59 -10.06
CA GLY A 152 12.24 -19.92 -9.45
C GLY A 152 11.07 -20.15 -8.48
N PRO A 153 11.19 -21.10 -7.53
CA PRO A 153 10.06 -21.50 -6.67
C PRO A 153 9.48 -20.37 -5.81
N GLU A 154 10.27 -19.35 -5.51
CA GLU A 154 9.82 -18.17 -4.77
C GLU A 154 8.75 -17.39 -5.54
N LYS A 155 8.89 -17.32 -6.88
CA LYS A 155 7.93 -16.67 -7.78
C LYS A 155 6.56 -17.30 -7.68
N ASP A 156 6.51 -18.62 -7.72
CA ASP A 156 5.26 -19.39 -7.67
C ASP A 156 4.61 -19.26 -6.29
N SER A 157 5.41 -19.28 -5.22
CA SER A 157 4.94 -19.06 -3.84
C SER A 157 4.25 -17.71 -3.66
N TYR A 158 4.85 -16.62 -4.17
CA TYR A 158 4.21 -15.29 -4.09
C TYR A 158 2.92 -15.19 -4.90
N LEU A 159 2.85 -15.86 -6.06
CA LEU A 159 1.61 -15.92 -6.83
C LEU A 159 0.51 -16.67 -6.07
N GLU A 160 0.86 -17.80 -5.46
CA GLU A 160 -0.08 -18.58 -4.65
C GLU A 160 -0.61 -17.76 -3.47
N TRP A 161 0.24 -17.02 -2.76
CA TRP A 161 -0.21 -16.09 -1.72
C TRP A 161 -1.14 -15.00 -2.25
N ALA A 162 -0.81 -14.37 -3.38
CA ALA A 162 -1.66 -13.35 -3.98
C ALA A 162 -3.03 -13.91 -4.39
N GLN A 163 -3.08 -15.13 -4.93
CA GLN A 163 -4.33 -15.80 -5.29
C GLN A 163 -5.16 -16.16 -4.05
N ASN A 164 -4.52 -16.72 -3.02
CA ASN A 164 -5.18 -17.07 -1.76
C ASN A 164 -5.75 -15.84 -1.03
N GLU A 165 -4.97 -14.76 -0.98
CA GLU A 165 -5.42 -13.48 -0.43
C GLU A 165 -6.61 -12.93 -1.20
N TRP A 166 -6.53 -12.87 -2.54
CA TRP A 166 -7.65 -12.37 -3.34
C TRP A 166 -8.90 -13.24 -3.21
N ASP A 167 -8.73 -14.56 -3.19
CA ASP A 167 -9.81 -15.51 -3.00
C ASP A 167 -10.48 -15.35 -1.63
N TRP A 168 -9.70 -15.11 -0.58
CA TRP A 168 -10.24 -14.80 0.73
C TRP A 168 -10.97 -13.45 0.72
N PHE A 169 -10.28 -12.37 0.33
CA PHE A 169 -10.75 -11.00 0.39
C PHE A 169 -12.10 -10.82 -0.31
N ARG A 170 -12.23 -11.33 -1.54
CA ARG A 170 -13.47 -11.22 -2.33
C ARG A 170 -14.66 -11.96 -1.72
N ASN A 171 -14.43 -12.95 -0.86
CA ASN A 171 -15.47 -13.75 -0.20
C ASN A 171 -15.82 -13.26 1.22
N THR A 172 -15.06 -12.31 1.78
CA THR A 172 -15.32 -11.75 3.12
C THR A 172 -16.58 -10.88 3.20
N GLY A 173 -17.00 -10.33 2.06
CA GLY A 173 -18.06 -9.33 1.97
C GLY A 173 -17.61 -7.90 2.26
N MET A 174 -16.32 -7.63 2.50
CA MET A 174 -15.81 -6.26 2.71
C MET A 174 -16.01 -5.36 1.49
N ILE A 175 -15.95 -5.92 0.27
CA ILE A 175 -16.48 -5.25 -0.93
C ILE A 175 -18.01 -5.31 -0.84
N ASN A 176 -18.61 -4.17 -0.52
CA ASN A 176 -20.02 -4.08 -0.18
C ASN A 176 -20.94 -4.02 -1.42
N GLY A 177 -22.24 -3.90 -1.19
CA GLY A 177 -23.25 -3.85 -2.25
C GLY A 177 -23.13 -2.65 -3.21
N GLU A 178 -22.38 -1.62 -2.83
CA GLU A 178 -22.09 -0.43 -3.63
C GLU A 178 -20.74 -0.52 -4.36
N ASN A 179 -20.03 -1.65 -4.24
CA ASN A 179 -18.65 -1.87 -4.69
C ASN A 179 -17.60 -0.98 -3.98
N LEU A 180 -17.89 -0.51 -2.78
CA LEU A 180 -16.88 0.11 -1.91
C LEU A 180 -16.35 -0.91 -0.91
N VAL A 181 -15.09 -0.75 -0.50
CA VAL A 181 -14.43 -1.57 0.50
C VAL A 181 -14.67 -0.95 1.88
N ASN A 182 -15.38 -1.68 2.75
CA ASN A 182 -15.52 -1.33 4.16
C ASN A 182 -14.24 -1.68 4.96
N ASP A 183 -14.09 -1.02 6.10
CA ASP A 183 -12.89 -1.09 6.94
C ASP A 183 -12.46 -2.50 7.37
N GLY A 184 -13.37 -3.45 7.62
CA GLY A 184 -12.94 -4.76 8.10
C GLY A 184 -14.04 -5.74 8.50
N LEU A 185 -13.66 -6.71 9.34
CA LEU A 185 -14.53 -7.76 9.85
C LEU A 185 -14.88 -7.57 11.33
N ASP A 186 -16.13 -7.89 11.67
CA ASP A 186 -16.58 -7.99 13.06
C ASP A 186 -16.02 -9.25 13.77
N LYS A 187 -16.40 -9.45 15.03
CA LYS A 187 -15.92 -10.59 15.84
C LYS A 187 -16.46 -11.94 15.36
N GLU A 188 -17.44 -11.94 14.47
CA GLU A 188 -18.05 -13.10 13.86
C GLU A 188 -17.50 -13.37 12.45
N GLY A 189 -16.54 -12.56 11.97
CA GLY A 189 -15.92 -12.70 10.66
C GLY A 189 -16.78 -12.21 9.52
N LYS A 190 -17.72 -11.31 9.79
CA LYS A 190 -18.57 -10.69 8.76
C LYS A 190 -18.13 -9.26 8.52
N ASN A 191 -18.37 -8.74 7.32
CA ASN A 191 -18.17 -7.31 7.03
C ASN A 191 -18.84 -6.45 8.12
N ASN A 192 -18.04 -5.59 8.74
CA ASN A 192 -18.48 -4.71 9.83
C ASN A 192 -19.32 -3.51 9.35
N GLY A 193 -19.40 -3.26 8.04
CA GLY A 193 -20.08 -2.08 7.48
C GLY A 193 -19.42 -0.75 7.86
N GLY A 194 -18.13 -0.78 8.19
CA GLY A 194 -17.34 0.37 8.63
C GLY A 194 -17.09 1.40 7.54
N ILE A 195 -16.32 2.43 7.86
CA ILE A 195 -16.05 3.54 6.93
C ILE A 195 -15.35 3.02 5.66
N THR A 196 -15.72 3.55 4.51
CA THR A 196 -15.12 3.25 3.21
C THR A 196 -14.04 4.28 2.90
N TRP A 197 -12.92 4.19 3.63
CA TRP A 197 -11.77 5.08 3.46
C TRP A 197 -11.21 5.03 2.03
N THR A 198 -10.73 6.15 1.50
CA THR A 198 -10.33 6.23 0.08
C THR A 198 -9.15 5.33 -0.25
N TYR A 199 -8.19 5.20 0.67
CA TYR A 199 -7.02 4.33 0.50
C TYR A 199 -7.37 2.85 0.30
N ASN A 200 -8.37 2.32 1.01
CA ASN A 200 -8.85 0.94 0.82
C ASN A 200 -9.41 0.75 -0.59
N GLN A 201 -9.96 1.82 -1.18
CA GLN A 201 -10.45 1.79 -2.56
C GLN A 201 -9.32 1.83 -3.57
N GLY A 202 -8.17 2.42 -3.23
CA GLY A 202 -7.03 2.61 -4.13
C GLY A 202 -6.02 1.45 -4.10
N VAL A 203 -5.65 0.97 -2.92
CA VAL A 203 -4.62 -0.06 -2.75
C VAL A 203 -5.08 -1.37 -3.40
N ILE A 204 -6.34 -1.77 -3.17
CA ILE A 204 -6.90 -2.97 -3.79
C ILE A 204 -6.87 -2.93 -5.33
N LEU A 205 -7.02 -1.76 -5.97
CA LEU A 205 -6.92 -1.64 -7.44
C LEU A 205 -5.52 -2.00 -7.93
N GLY A 206 -4.49 -1.57 -7.19
CA GLY A 206 -3.11 -1.94 -7.47
C GLY A 206 -2.92 -3.46 -7.41
N GLY A 207 -3.44 -4.10 -6.35
CA GLY A 207 -3.33 -5.54 -6.15
C GLY A 207 -4.05 -6.33 -7.25
N LEU A 208 -5.26 -5.92 -7.62
CA LEU A 208 -6.04 -6.54 -8.68
C LEU A 208 -5.42 -6.35 -10.07
N ALA A 209 -4.87 -5.17 -10.36
CA ALA A 209 -4.15 -4.93 -11.61
C ALA A 209 -2.86 -5.77 -11.71
N ASP A 210 -2.12 -5.89 -10.60
CA ASP A 210 -0.91 -6.70 -10.54
C ASP A 210 -1.22 -8.21 -10.64
N LEU A 211 -2.28 -8.68 -9.98
CA LEU A 211 -2.74 -10.07 -10.08
C LEU A 211 -3.27 -10.40 -11.48
N HIS A 212 -3.99 -9.47 -12.12
CA HIS A 212 -4.37 -9.61 -13.53
C HIS A 212 -3.14 -9.76 -14.42
N ARG A 213 -2.10 -8.92 -14.22
CA ARG A 213 -0.86 -9.01 -15.02
C ARG A 213 -0.17 -10.36 -14.84
N ALA A 214 -0.21 -10.94 -13.64
CA ALA A 214 0.40 -12.24 -13.35
C ALA A 214 -0.40 -13.43 -13.92
N THR A 215 -1.73 -13.36 -13.94
CA THR A 215 -2.60 -14.52 -14.23
C THR A 215 -3.35 -14.45 -15.56
N GLY A 216 -3.53 -13.25 -16.09
CA GLY A 216 -4.43 -12.96 -17.21
C GLY A 216 -5.93 -12.96 -16.83
N ASP A 217 -6.29 -13.11 -15.56
CA ASP A 217 -7.68 -13.15 -15.13
C ASP A 217 -8.36 -11.79 -15.28
N THR A 218 -9.22 -11.65 -16.27
CA THR A 218 -9.99 -10.43 -16.54
C THR A 218 -11.01 -10.08 -15.45
N ALA A 219 -11.41 -11.04 -14.61
CA ALA A 219 -12.34 -10.77 -13.51
C ALA A 219 -11.73 -9.84 -12.45
N CYS A 220 -10.40 -9.89 -12.27
CA CYS A 220 -9.68 -8.97 -11.39
C CYS A 220 -9.80 -7.51 -11.88
N LEU A 221 -9.57 -7.26 -13.17
CA LEU A 221 -9.75 -5.91 -13.74
C LEU A 221 -11.19 -5.43 -13.67
N GLN A 222 -12.15 -6.28 -14.00
CA GLN A 222 -13.56 -5.91 -13.92
C GLN A 222 -13.99 -5.54 -12.50
N GLN A 223 -13.43 -6.21 -11.48
CA GLN A 223 -13.68 -5.85 -10.09
C GLN A 223 -13.01 -4.53 -9.70
N ALA A 224 -11.77 -4.30 -10.16
CA ALA A 224 -11.07 -3.04 -9.95
C ALA A 224 -11.84 -1.86 -10.60
N GLU A 225 -12.34 -2.03 -11.82
CA GLU A 225 -13.17 -1.03 -12.51
C GLU A 225 -14.44 -0.72 -11.72
N ARG A 226 -15.14 -1.73 -11.19
CA ARG A 226 -16.34 -1.51 -10.35
C ARG A 226 -16.03 -0.72 -9.08
N ILE A 227 -14.91 -1.01 -8.41
CA ILE A 227 -14.49 -0.28 -7.21
C ILE A 227 -14.10 1.16 -7.56
N ALA A 228 -13.34 1.35 -8.64
CA ALA A 228 -12.94 2.68 -9.10
C ALA A 228 -14.14 3.54 -9.50
N ASP A 229 -15.11 2.98 -10.24
CA ASP A 229 -16.35 3.67 -10.62
C ASP A 229 -17.16 4.07 -9.38
N ALA A 230 -17.27 3.17 -8.39
CA ALA A 230 -17.96 3.45 -7.14
C ALA A 230 -17.27 4.57 -6.34
N ALA A 231 -15.95 4.52 -6.21
CA ALA A 231 -15.17 5.55 -5.52
C ALA A 231 -15.28 6.90 -6.22
N ILE A 232 -15.17 6.95 -7.56
CA ILE A 232 -15.34 8.20 -8.33
C ILE A 232 -16.76 8.76 -8.16
N SER A 233 -17.77 7.89 -8.11
CA SER A 233 -19.17 8.32 -7.97
C SER A 233 -19.54 8.78 -6.56
N GLN A 234 -18.88 8.27 -5.52
CA GLN A 234 -19.36 8.40 -4.13
C GLN A 234 -18.37 9.10 -3.20
N LEU A 235 -17.07 9.03 -3.50
CA LEU A 235 -15.98 9.59 -2.70
C LEU A 235 -15.32 10.79 -3.40
N CYS A 236 -16.08 11.50 -4.23
CA CYS A 236 -15.64 12.74 -4.87
C CYS A 236 -16.60 13.88 -4.57
N TYR A 237 -16.05 15.08 -4.40
CA TYR A 237 -16.80 16.32 -4.49
C TYR A 237 -17.49 16.46 -5.87
N PRO A 238 -18.55 17.29 -6.00
CA PRO A 238 -19.24 17.50 -7.27
C PRO A 238 -18.35 18.02 -8.43
N ASN A 239 -17.17 18.56 -8.12
CA ASN A 239 -16.19 19.01 -9.09
C ASN A 239 -15.19 17.91 -9.53
N GLY A 240 -15.36 16.68 -9.05
CA GLY A 240 -14.52 15.52 -9.39
C GLY A 240 -13.22 15.41 -8.60
N VAL A 241 -13.06 16.17 -7.51
CA VAL A 241 -11.93 16.04 -6.58
C VAL A 241 -12.24 14.95 -5.56
N LEU A 242 -11.33 14.01 -5.34
CA LEU A 242 -11.46 12.97 -4.31
C LEU A 242 -11.65 13.61 -2.93
N CYS A 243 -12.51 13.02 -2.10
CA CYS A 243 -12.86 13.50 -0.76
C CYS A 243 -12.73 12.34 0.23
N GLU A 244 -11.95 12.53 1.29
CA GLU A 244 -11.87 11.53 2.36
C GLU A 244 -13.13 11.61 3.25
N PRO A 245 -13.72 10.49 3.68
CA PRO A 245 -14.74 10.50 4.71
C PRO A 245 -14.25 11.25 5.97
N GLY A 246 -15.00 12.26 6.42
CA GLY A 246 -14.61 13.11 7.56
C GLY A 246 -13.91 14.43 7.18
N GLU A 247 -13.52 14.61 5.92
CA GLU A 247 -12.82 15.82 5.47
C GLU A 247 -13.70 17.08 5.61
N GLN A 248 -14.98 16.97 5.26
CA GLN A 248 -15.93 18.10 5.32
C GLN A 248 -16.23 18.52 6.77
N GLU A 249 -16.18 17.57 7.69
CA GLU A 249 -16.40 17.76 9.11
C GLU A 249 -15.14 18.28 9.84
N GLY A 250 -13.99 18.34 9.14
CA GLY A 250 -12.70 18.64 9.76
C GLY A 250 -12.28 17.58 10.77
N ALA A 251 -12.67 16.33 10.54
CA ALA A 251 -12.50 15.20 11.44
C ALA A 251 -11.34 14.27 11.05
N CYS A 252 -10.66 14.52 9.93
CA CYS A 252 -9.47 13.78 9.53
C CYS A 252 -8.33 14.00 10.54
N ASP A 253 -7.64 12.93 10.92
CA ASP A 253 -6.37 13.00 11.62
C ASP A 253 -5.19 12.79 10.64
N GLY A 254 -3.97 12.71 11.19
CA GLY A 254 -2.75 12.58 10.39
C GLY A 254 -2.65 11.29 9.59
N ASP A 255 -3.48 10.27 9.84
CA ASP A 255 -3.54 9.05 9.05
C ASP A 255 -4.45 9.22 7.82
N GLN A 256 -5.50 10.06 7.92
CA GLN A 256 -6.43 10.36 6.81
C GLN A 256 -5.96 11.50 5.89
N GLU A 257 -4.82 12.13 6.20
CA GLU A 257 -4.24 13.23 5.41
C GLU A 257 -3.05 12.79 4.52
N ILE A 258 -2.75 11.49 4.46
CA ILE A 258 -1.59 10.91 3.75
C ILE A 258 -1.85 10.74 2.25
#